data_AF-Q061Z0-F1
#
_entry.id   AF-Q061Z0-F1
#
_cell.length_a   1.000
_cell.length_b   1.000
_cell.length_c   1.000
_cell.angle_alpha   90.00
_cell.angle_beta   90.00
_cell.angle_gamma   90.00
#
_symmetry.space_group_name_H-M   'P 1'
#
loop_
_entity.id
_entity.type
_entity.pdbx_description
1 polymer ?
#
loop_
_entity_poly.entity_id
_entity_poly.type
_entity_poly.pdbx_seq_one_letter_code
_entity_poly.pdbx_strand_id
1 'polypeptide(L)'
;MVECVYQNDTSRMLILKCIGSEQFYLEKVIMPSEIFLFNAPKEARLEIWRMSISGQMLHIRADVSDYKLSLRGSNAEELIHNRLTEIAS
;
A
#
# COMPACT_ATOMS: atom_id res chain seq x y z
N MET A 1 -9.56 6.28 -11.54
CA MET A 1 -8.40 6.28 -10.62
C MET A 1 -8.85 6.71 -9.23
N VAL A 2 -8.31 6.09 -8.20
CA VAL A 2 -8.41 6.44 -6.78
C VAL A 2 -7.02 6.44 -6.18
N GLU A 3 -6.76 7.41 -5.31
CA GLU A 3 -5.54 7.48 -4.51
C GLU A 3 -5.68 6.54 -3.31
N CYS A 4 -4.66 5.72 -3.11
CA CYS A 4 -4.66 4.63 -2.15
C CYS A 4 -3.39 4.66 -1.31
N VAL A 5 -3.48 4.11 -0.10
CA VAL A 5 -2.36 4.00 0.84
C VAL A 5 -2.27 2.58 1.38
N TYR A 6 -1.06 2.04 1.39
CA TYR A 6 -0.74 0.80 2.08
C TYR A 6 0.49 1.02 2.97
N GLN A 7 0.42 0.59 4.22
CA GLN A 7 1.56 0.56 5.14
C GLN A 7 1.93 -0.89 5.42
N ASN A 8 3.20 -1.24 5.25
CA ASN A 8 3.71 -2.52 5.72
C ASN A 8 4.04 -2.41 7.21
N ASP A 9 3.10 -2.85 8.04
CA ASP A 9 3.23 -2.93 9.50
C ASP A 9 4.00 -4.16 9.99
N THR A 10 4.56 -4.96 9.08
CA THR A 10 5.32 -6.17 9.40
C THR A 10 6.82 -5.92 9.39
N SER A 11 7.57 -6.81 10.04
CA SER A 11 9.05 -6.81 10.04
C SER A 11 9.67 -7.43 8.78
N ARG A 12 8.85 -7.81 7.78
CA ARG A 12 9.31 -8.52 6.58
C ARG A 12 8.92 -7.77 5.32
N MET A 13 9.69 -7.96 4.25
CA MET A 13 9.29 -7.49 2.92
C MET A 13 8.05 -8.23 2.44
N LEU A 14 7.20 -7.52 1.73
CA LEU A 14 6.04 -8.07 1.04
C LEU A 14 5.96 -7.52 -0.39
N ILE A 15 5.17 -8.17 -1.23
CA ILE A 15 4.89 -7.71 -2.60
C ILE A 15 3.43 -7.29 -2.65
N LEU A 16 3.19 -6.03 -2.98
CA LEU A 16 1.87 -5.50 -3.30
C LEU A 16 1.68 -5.59 -4.81
N LYS A 17 0.57 -6.20 -5.24
CA LYS A 17 0.12 -6.21 -6.63
C LYS A 17 -1.25 -5.56 -6.71
N CYS A 18 -1.41 -4.60 -7.61
CA CYS A 18 -2.70 -3.98 -7.92
C CYS A 18 -3.04 -4.26 -9.38
N ILE A 19 -4.15 -4.95 -9.60
CA ILE A 19 -4.53 -5.52 -10.89
C ILE A 19 -5.90 -4.97 -11.26
N GLY A 20 -5.97 -4.16 -12.30
CA GLY A 20 -7.18 -3.47 -12.74
C GLY A 20 -7.67 -3.92 -14.11
N SER A 21 -8.72 -3.25 -14.59
CA SER A 21 -9.17 -3.41 -15.98
C SER A 21 -8.17 -2.77 -16.96
N GLU A 22 -8.39 -2.96 -18.26
CA GLU A 22 -7.62 -2.30 -19.32
C GLU A 22 -6.09 -2.52 -19.23
N GLN A 23 -5.67 -3.72 -18.82
CA GLN A 23 -4.25 -4.09 -18.67
C GLN A 23 -3.50 -3.29 -17.58
N PHE A 24 -4.22 -2.66 -16.65
CA PHE A 24 -3.59 -2.01 -15.51
C PHE A 24 -2.93 -3.04 -14.59
N TYR A 25 -1.62 -2.89 -14.39
CA TYR A 25 -0.84 -3.69 -13.47
C TYR A 25 0.20 -2.82 -12.75
N LEU A 26 0.18 -2.84 -11.43
CA LEU A 26 1.17 -2.22 -10.57
C LEU A 26 1.70 -3.28 -9.61
N GLU A 27 3.02 -3.43 -9.54
CA GLU A 27 3.68 -4.32 -8.59
C GLU A 27 4.80 -3.57 -7.88
N LYS A 28 4.90 -3.74 -6.55
CA LYS A 28 5.97 -3.16 -5.77
C LYS A 28 6.33 -4.03 -4.57
N VAL A 29 7.64 -4.17 -4.33
CA VAL A 29 8.17 -4.64 -3.05
C VAL A 29 8.04 -3.52 -2.03
N ILE A 30 7.36 -3.80 -0.93
CA ILE A 30 7.16 -2.89 0.20
C ILE A 30 8.07 -3.32 1.34
N MET A 31 9.01 -2.47 1.71
CA MET A 31 9.96 -2.68 2.80
C MET A 31 9.25 -2.66 4.16
N PRO A 32 9.83 -3.26 5.22
CA PRO A 32 9.31 -3.12 6.57
C PRO A 32 9.11 -1.65 6.95
N SER A 33 7.96 -1.30 7.53
CA SER A 33 7.56 0.06 7.91
C SER A 33 7.42 1.07 6.76
N GLU A 34 7.51 0.65 5.50
CA GLU A 34 7.29 1.54 4.35
C GLU A 34 5.80 1.87 4.20
N ILE A 35 5.52 3.15 3.93
CA ILE A 35 4.21 3.65 3.49
C ILE A 35 4.28 3.85 1.99
N PHE A 36 3.36 3.23 1.26
CA PHE A 36 3.26 3.34 -0.18
C PHE A 36 1.95 4.00 -0.59
N LEU A 37 2.09 5.15 -1.25
CA LEU A 37 1.00 5.89 -1.88
C LEU A 37 0.97 5.56 -3.37
N PHE A 38 -0.21 5.22 -3.88
CA PHE A 38 -0.35 4.84 -5.28
C PHE A 38 -1.74 5.17 -5.84
N ASN A 39 -1.83 5.27 -7.16
CA ASN A 39 -3.08 5.46 -7.88
C ASN A 39 -3.49 4.14 -8.55
N ALA A 40 -4.76 3.80 -8.47
CA ALA A 40 -5.31 2.60 -9.09
C ALA A 40 -6.72 2.83 -9.68
N PRO A 41 -7.15 2.07 -10.69
CA PRO A 41 -8.55 2.02 -11.12
C PRO A 41 -9.48 1.61 -9.98
N LYS A 42 -10.74 2.06 -9.96
CA LYS A 42 -11.65 1.86 -8.80
C LYS A 42 -12.02 0.40 -8.58
N GLU A 43 -12.05 -0.33 -9.68
CA GLU A 43 -12.38 -1.75 -9.81
C GLU A 43 -11.14 -2.65 -9.69
N ALA A 44 -9.97 -2.07 -9.43
CA ALA A 44 -8.75 -2.86 -9.28
C ALA A 44 -8.79 -3.70 -7.99
N ARG A 45 -8.21 -4.89 -8.10
CA ARG A 45 -7.98 -5.79 -6.97
C ARG A 45 -6.57 -5.58 -6.44
N LEU A 46 -6.45 -5.55 -5.13
CA LEU A 46 -5.18 -5.52 -4.42
C LEU A 46 -4.86 -6.91 -3.86
N GLU A 47 -3.60 -7.32 -4.04
CA GLU A 47 -3.06 -8.55 -3.49
C GLU A 47 -1.78 -8.26 -2.71
N ILE A 48 -1.69 -8.77 -1.48
CA ILE A 48 -0.49 -8.74 -0.66
C ILE A 48 0.10 -10.14 -0.59
N TRP A 49 1.34 -10.27 -1.05
CA TRP A 49 2.09 -11.50 -1.09
C TRP A 49 3.24 -11.45 -0.10
N ARG A 50 3.34 -12.48 0.75
CA ARG A 50 4.42 -12.62 1.73
C ARG A 50 5.40 -13.69 1.28
N MET A 51 6.67 -13.52 1.65
CA MET A 51 7.67 -14.57 1.47
C MET A 51 7.51 -15.63 2.56
N SER A 52 7.42 -16.88 2.13
CA SER A 52 7.40 -18.08 2.97
C SER A 52 8.56 -19.01 2.58
N ILE A 53 8.82 -20.02 3.40
CA ILE A 53 9.84 -21.04 3.11
C ILE A 53 9.54 -21.76 1.79
N SER A 54 8.27 -21.94 1.45
CA SER A 54 7.80 -22.56 0.20
C SER A 54 7.67 -21.58 -0.99
N GLY A 55 8.15 -20.33 -0.86
CA GLY A 55 8.05 -19.30 -1.89
C GLY A 55 7.02 -18.22 -1.57
N GLN A 56 6.42 -17.61 -2.60
CA GLN A 56 5.48 -16.52 -2.40
C GLN A 56 4.09 -17.05 -2.04
N MET A 57 3.50 -16.51 -0.98
CA MET A 57 2.16 -16.88 -0.52
C MET A 57 1.26 -15.66 -0.56
N LEU A 58 0.11 -15.79 -1.24
CA LEU A 58 -0.95 -14.78 -1.18
C LEU A 58 -1.49 -14.72 0.25
N HIS A 59 -1.35 -13.56 0.88
CA HIS A 59 -1.80 -13.33 2.25
C HIS A 59 -3.13 -12.59 2.30
N ILE A 60 -3.29 -11.55 1.49
CA ILE A 60 -4.51 -10.73 1.42
C ILE A 60 -4.93 -10.60 -0.03
N ARG A 61 -6.24 -10.67 -0.25
CA ARG A 61 -6.90 -10.24 -1.48
C ARG A 61 -8.06 -9.33 -1.07
N ALA A 62 -8.12 -8.13 -1.65
CA ALA A 62 -9.08 -7.10 -1.28
C ALA A 62 -9.39 -6.20 -2.48
N ASP A 63 -10.46 -5.42 -2.38
CA ASP A 63 -10.76 -4.38 -3.36
C ASP A 63 -9.92 -3.14 -3.04
N VAL A 64 -9.42 -2.45 -4.07
CA VAL A 64 -8.57 -1.28 -3.84
C VAL A 64 -9.32 -0.14 -3.14
N SER A 65 -10.66 -0.15 -3.19
CA SER A 65 -11.51 0.78 -2.43
C SER A 65 -11.28 0.72 -0.92
N ASP A 66 -10.87 -0.45 -0.39
CA ASP A 66 -10.59 -0.63 1.04
C ASP A 66 -9.32 0.11 1.47
N TYR A 67 -8.44 0.43 0.51
CA TYR A 67 -7.19 1.14 0.70
C TYR A 67 -7.24 2.58 0.21
N LYS A 68 -8.42 3.05 -0.19
CA LYS A 68 -8.60 4.42 -0.66
C LYS A 68 -8.20 5.39 0.44
N LEU A 69 -7.37 6.35 0.11
CA LEU A 69 -7.02 7.45 1.00
C LEU A 69 -8.30 8.25 1.30
N SER A 70 -8.83 8.11 2.52
CA SER A 70 -9.96 8.90 2.95
C SER A 70 -9.47 10.31 3.31
N LEU A 71 -9.65 11.25 2.39
CA LEU A 71 -9.57 12.69 2.69
C LEU A 71 -10.77 13.11 3.55
N ARG A 72 -10.93 12.52 4.74
CA ARG A 72 -11.77 13.09 5.80
C ARG A 72 -10.84 13.86 6.73
N GLY A 73 -10.54 15.10 6.33
CA GLY A 73 -9.92 16.14 7.16
C GLY A 73 -8.38 16.10 7.24
N SER A 74 -7.75 17.13 6.67
CA SER A 74 -6.57 17.87 7.16
C SER A 74 -5.30 17.19 7.73
N ASN A 75 -5.16 15.86 7.78
CA ASN A 75 -4.08 15.28 8.60
C ASN A 75 -2.98 14.57 7.82
N ALA A 76 -3.06 14.47 6.49
CA ALA A 76 -1.99 13.84 5.70
C ALA A 76 -0.68 14.65 5.75
N GLU A 77 -0.78 15.98 5.64
CA GLU A 77 0.39 16.87 5.76
C GLU A 77 0.92 16.92 7.21
N GLU A 78 0.03 16.84 8.20
CA GLU A 78 0.40 16.86 9.63
C GLU A 78 1.08 15.55 10.06
N LEU A 79 0.63 14.40 9.55
CA LEU A 79 1.29 13.10 9.73
C LEU A 79 2.66 13.05 9.05
N ILE A 80 2.79 13.60 7.84
CA ILE A 80 4.09 13.68 7.15
C ILE A 80 5.04 14.64 7.90
N HIS A 81 4.53 15.81 8.33
CA HIS A 81 5.32 16.80 9.05
C HIS A 81 5.81 16.28 10.40
N ASN A 82 4.94 15.67 11.22
CA ASN A 82 5.32 15.13 12.52
C ASN A 82 6.35 14.00 12.41
N ARG A 83 6.24 13.13 11.39
CA ARG A 83 7.21 12.04 11.17
C ARG A 83 8.56 12.52 10.63
N LEU A 84 8.61 13.61 9.86
CA LEU A 84 9.88 14.20 9.44
C LEU A 84 10.61 14.87 10.62
N THR A 85 9.86 15.49 11.54
CA THR A 85 10.43 16.12 12.75
C THR A 85 10.97 15.09 13.75
N GLU A 86 10.35 13.92 13.89
CA GLU A 86 10.84 12.82 14.74
C GLU A 86 12.14 12.18 14.22
N ILE A 87 12.40 12.20 12.91
CA ILE A 87 13.64 11.66 12.32
C ILE A 87 14.81 12.66 12.43
N ALA A 88 14.51 13.94 12.62
CA ALA A 88 15.49 15.03 12.71
C ALA A 88 15.91 15.39 14.15
N SER A 89 15.42 14.66 15.15
CA SER A 89 15.77 14.79 16.58
C SER A 89 16.62 13.61 17.05
#